data_AF-A0A5P8YYS1-F1
#
_entry.id   AF-A0A5P8YYS1-F1
#
_cell.length_a   1.000
_cell.length_b   1.000
_cell.length_c   1.000
_cell.angle_alpha   90.00
_cell.angle_beta   90.00
_cell.angle_gamma   90.00
#
_symmetry.space_group_name_H-M   'P 1'
#
loop_
_entity.id
_entity.type
_entity.pdbx_description
1 polymer ?
#
loop_
_entity_poly.entity_id
_entity_poly.type
_entity_poly.pdbx_seq_one_letter_code
_entity_poly.pdbx_strand_id
1 'polypeptide(L)'
;MTRTLPKGIFKRNGVYAVRFSVPTEAQSVVGKKEIVRSLGTRDLGEALARSPEVLSDIRENLFSAKVEKPQVHCRVSSGSTVRETAHRWLSESDGINNSTRARYRSILARFEEYSGNCDVSQIKREMALGFMDHLRATPSPKTGQPLSHRSLSIHQICLASYWRVLEHWGLVDGDMKNPFSSLLRRLAGQKKKTDPRKKNLRPVTREEAEALLAFIERNQRLKYQFEMSVTVRLLWVTACRLGEIAGLSLGNIDDRGDHIRLNITGAKTEAGNRKVMVVGQDDCELLRAAIRRAQVTEPACPDNRGLLFPRLLRGGYDRTPGHYLGKALENARKTLDMQSGEWDMHSFRRTGVSALVNAGVAKEARNLAVGHSNKDDIGMSVYAKRGDLSEVIKATFEALYGELGGSL
;
A
#
# COMPACT_ATOMS: atom_id res chain seq x y z
N MET A 1 -63.11 -26.08 2.16
CA MET A 1 -62.03 -25.36 2.86
C MET A 1 -60.83 -26.28 2.99
N THR A 2 -59.83 -26.14 2.12
CA THR A 2 -58.61 -26.94 2.09
C THR A 2 -57.70 -26.54 3.25
N ARG A 3 -57.81 -27.24 4.39
CA ARG A 3 -56.89 -27.08 5.52
C ARG A 3 -55.48 -27.50 5.05
N THR A 4 -54.63 -26.52 4.80
CA THR A 4 -53.20 -26.72 4.52
C THR A 4 -52.54 -27.35 5.75
N LEU A 5 -51.98 -28.55 5.58
CA LEU A 5 -51.24 -29.23 6.63
C LEU A 5 -49.94 -28.46 6.92
N PRO A 6 -49.51 -28.37 8.20
CA PRO A 6 -48.24 -27.73 8.55
C PRO A 6 -47.04 -28.40 7.88
N LYS A 7 -46.02 -27.60 7.57
CA LYS A 7 -44.83 -28.01 6.84
C LYS A 7 -44.14 -29.18 7.58
N GLY A 8 -44.09 -30.35 6.93
CA GLY A 8 -43.45 -31.55 7.47
C GLY A 8 -44.39 -32.62 8.03
N ILE A 9 -45.70 -32.36 8.16
CA ILE A 9 -46.69 -33.37 8.57
C ILE A 9 -47.51 -33.82 7.36
N PHE A 10 -47.63 -35.14 7.17
CA PHE A 10 -48.41 -35.70 6.07
C PHE A 10 -49.10 -37.00 6.50
N LYS A 11 -50.13 -37.40 5.74
CA LYS A 11 -50.90 -38.62 6.03
C LYS A 11 -50.36 -39.79 5.22
N ARG A 12 -50.11 -40.93 5.87
CA ARG A 12 -49.65 -42.17 5.24
C ARG A 12 -50.50 -43.33 5.77
N ASN A 13 -51.17 -44.07 4.88
CA ASN A 13 -52.03 -45.22 5.23
C ASN A 13 -53.06 -44.92 6.34
N GLY A 14 -53.70 -43.75 6.30
CA GLY A 14 -54.73 -43.37 7.26
C GLY A 14 -54.22 -42.73 8.57
N VAL A 15 -52.90 -42.73 8.82
CA VAL A 15 -52.26 -42.23 10.06
C VAL A 15 -51.36 -41.03 9.74
N TYR A 16 -51.27 -40.04 10.63
CA TYR A 16 -50.36 -38.91 10.45
C TYR A 16 -48.91 -39.30 10.75
N ALA A 17 -47.97 -38.73 9.99
CA ALA A 17 -46.54 -38.93 10.13
C ALA A 17 -45.82 -37.57 10.03
N VAL A 18 -44.69 -37.45 10.73
CA VAL A 18 -43.79 -36.30 10.65
C VAL A 18 -42.54 -36.65 9.84
N ARG A 19 -42.13 -35.73 8.97
CA ARG A 19 -40.91 -35.77 8.18
C ARG A 19 -39.90 -34.80 8.77
N PHE A 20 -38.75 -35.32 9.17
CA PHE A 20 -37.60 -34.54 9.57
C PHE A 20 -36.54 -34.58 8.47
N SER A 21 -36.17 -33.41 7.95
CA SER A 21 -35.06 -33.27 7.00
C SER A 21 -33.75 -33.27 7.78
N VAL A 22 -32.85 -34.19 7.45
CA VAL A 22 -31.55 -34.30 8.13
C VAL A 22 -30.62 -33.22 7.56
N PRO A 23 -29.98 -32.37 8.39
CA PRO A 23 -29.02 -31.36 7.91
C PRO A 23 -27.89 -32.00 7.09
N THR A 24 -27.42 -31.33 6.04
CA THR A 24 -26.41 -31.84 5.08
C THR A 24 -25.15 -32.38 5.76
N GLU A 25 -24.73 -31.75 6.86
CA GLU A 25 -23.59 -32.15 7.70
C GLU A 25 -23.77 -33.51 8.40
N ALA A 26 -25.02 -33.87 8.72
CA ALA A 26 -25.37 -35.12 9.41
C ALA A 26 -25.78 -36.25 8.44
N GLN A 27 -26.04 -35.94 7.16
CA GLN A 27 -26.45 -36.93 6.15
C GLN A 27 -25.36 -37.98 5.86
N SER A 28 -24.08 -37.60 5.93
CA SER A 28 -22.92 -38.49 5.74
C SER A 28 -22.81 -39.57 6.81
N VAL A 29 -23.39 -39.33 7.99
CA VAL A 29 -23.31 -40.21 9.17
C VAL A 29 -24.56 -41.08 9.28
N VAL A 30 -25.73 -40.48 9.02
CA VAL A 30 -27.03 -41.14 9.16
C VAL A 30 -27.37 -41.96 7.91
N GLY A 31 -26.74 -41.67 6.77
CA GLY A 31 -26.95 -42.35 5.49
C GLY A 31 -28.33 -42.10 4.86
N LYS A 32 -29.14 -41.22 5.44
CA LYS A 32 -30.51 -40.90 4.98
C LYS A 32 -30.69 -39.38 4.91
N LYS A 33 -31.36 -38.92 3.84
CA LYS A 33 -31.68 -37.50 3.61
C LYS A 33 -32.89 -37.04 4.44
N GLU A 34 -33.82 -37.94 4.73
CA GLU A 34 -35.04 -37.65 5.47
C GLU A 34 -35.37 -38.81 6.42
N ILE A 35 -35.89 -38.49 7.61
CA ILE A 35 -36.41 -39.45 8.58
C ILE A 35 -37.93 -39.23 8.69
N VAL A 36 -38.70 -40.30 8.50
CA VAL A 36 -40.16 -40.28 8.64
C VAL A 36 -40.55 -41.13 9.85
N ARG A 37 -41.31 -40.53 10.78
CA ARG A 37 -41.88 -41.24 11.94
C ARG A 37 -43.40 -41.09 11.98
N SER A 38 -44.10 -42.17 12.30
CA SER A 38 -45.55 -42.13 12.49
C SER A 38 -45.87 -41.47 13.83
N LEU A 39 -46.93 -40.66 13.85
CA LEU A 39 -47.50 -40.05 15.06
C LEU A 39 -48.57 -40.95 15.71
N GLY A 40 -48.87 -42.11 15.12
CA GLY A 40 -49.74 -43.14 15.70
C GLY A 40 -51.23 -42.79 15.77
N THR A 41 -51.64 -41.61 15.31
CA THR A 41 -53.03 -41.13 15.38
C THR A 41 -53.61 -40.80 14.01
N ARG A 42 -54.94 -40.97 13.90
CA ARG A 42 -55.75 -40.60 12.73
C ARG A 42 -56.34 -39.20 12.86
N ASP A 43 -56.31 -38.62 14.06
CA ASP A 43 -56.79 -37.28 14.34
C ASP A 43 -55.69 -36.22 14.13
N LEU A 44 -56.07 -35.07 13.56
CA LEU A 44 -55.13 -34.00 13.24
C LEU A 44 -54.73 -33.18 14.48
N GLY A 45 -55.64 -32.99 15.43
CA GLY A 45 -55.37 -32.22 16.65
C GLY A 45 -54.37 -32.94 17.54
N GLU A 46 -54.59 -34.24 17.74
CA GLU A 46 -53.67 -35.09 18.49
C GLU A 46 -52.30 -35.24 17.79
N ALA A 47 -52.27 -35.29 16.45
CA ALA A 47 -51.03 -35.33 15.69
C ALA A 47 -50.18 -34.06 15.89
N LEU A 48 -50.81 -32.89 15.95
CA LEU A 48 -50.10 -31.62 16.18
C LEU A 48 -49.53 -31.55 17.59
N ALA A 49 -50.27 -32.02 18.59
CA ALA A 49 -49.82 -32.06 19.98
C ALA A 49 -48.63 -33.02 20.19
N ARG A 50 -48.62 -34.18 19.53
CA ARG A 50 -47.53 -35.17 19.63
C ARG A 50 -46.31 -34.85 18.75
N SER A 51 -46.47 -33.97 17.77
CA SER A 51 -45.38 -33.64 16.82
C SER A 51 -44.10 -33.08 17.46
N PRO A 52 -44.13 -32.21 18.49
CA PRO A 52 -42.92 -31.62 19.06
C PRO A 52 -42.11 -32.64 19.86
N GLU A 53 -42.79 -33.54 20.58
CA GLU A 53 -42.19 -34.61 21.38
C GLU A 53 -41.44 -35.60 20.48
N VAL A 54 -42.10 -36.10 19.43
CA VAL A 54 -41.48 -36.99 18.45
C VAL A 54 -40.32 -36.33 17.71
N LEU A 55 -40.39 -35.02 17.45
CA LEU A 55 -39.27 -34.27 16.86
C LEU A 55 -38.11 -34.07 17.83
N SER A 56 -38.39 -33.91 19.13
CA SER A 56 -37.37 -33.86 20.18
C SER A 56 -36.66 -35.20 20.29
N ASP A 57 -37.40 -36.31 20.33
CA ASP A 57 -36.85 -37.66 20.35
C ASP A 57 -35.99 -37.95 19.11
N ILE A 58 -36.43 -37.52 17.92
CA ILE A 58 -35.64 -37.67 16.69
C ILE A 58 -34.33 -36.89 16.82
N ARG A 59 -34.36 -35.65 17.33
CA ARG A 59 -33.15 -34.84 17.54
C ARG A 59 -32.25 -35.47 18.59
N GLU A 60 -32.77 -35.83 19.75
CA GLU A 60 -32.00 -36.44 20.83
C GLU A 60 -31.35 -37.75 20.38
N ASN A 61 -32.06 -38.61 19.64
CA ASN A 61 -31.45 -39.85 19.12
C ASN A 61 -30.44 -39.59 17.98
N LEU A 62 -30.64 -38.56 17.16
CA LEU A 62 -29.68 -38.15 16.12
C LEU A 62 -28.39 -37.58 16.72
N PHE A 63 -28.49 -36.82 17.81
CA PHE A 63 -27.36 -36.13 18.44
C PHE A 63 -26.75 -36.90 19.61
N SER A 64 -27.46 -37.85 20.23
CA SER A 64 -26.92 -38.72 21.30
C SER A 64 -25.95 -39.78 20.78
N ALA A 65 -26.07 -40.18 19.51
CA ALA A 65 -25.07 -41.02 18.84
C ALA A 65 -23.75 -40.26 18.52
N LYS A 66 -23.63 -38.98 18.90
CA LYS A 66 -22.41 -38.17 18.80
C LYS A 66 -22.29 -37.19 19.97
N VAL A 67 -21.93 -37.72 21.14
CA VAL A 67 -21.12 -36.97 22.12
C VAL A 67 -19.76 -37.64 22.29
N GLU A 68 -19.12 -37.97 21.17
CA GLU A 68 -17.74 -37.55 21.01
C GLU A 68 -17.81 -36.34 20.11
N LYS A 69 -17.65 -35.15 20.71
CA LYS A 69 -17.21 -34.00 19.94
C LYS A 69 -16.01 -34.52 19.14
N PRO A 70 -15.98 -34.42 17.81
CA PRO A 70 -14.69 -34.22 17.20
C PRO A 70 -14.21 -32.95 17.88
N GLN A 71 -13.33 -33.10 18.88
CA GLN A 71 -12.22 -32.19 18.94
C GLN A 71 -11.72 -32.22 17.51
N VAL A 72 -12.00 -31.15 16.77
CA VAL A 72 -11.02 -30.70 15.82
C VAL A 72 -9.80 -30.57 16.71
N HIS A 73 -9.02 -31.64 16.81
CA HIS A 73 -7.62 -31.52 17.04
C HIS A 73 -7.20 -30.64 15.87
N CYS A 74 -7.24 -29.33 16.10
CA CYS A 74 -6.19 -28.47 15.61
C CYS A 74 -4.96 -29.30 15.92
N ARG A 75 -4.41 -29.94 14.89
CA ARG A 75 -2.99 -30.19 14.90
C ARG A 75 -2.45 -28.79 15.12
N VAL A 76 -2.11 -28.50 16.37
CA VAL A 76 -1.28 -27.37 16.73
C VAL A 76 0.02 -27.69 16.02
N SER A 77 0.06 -27.37 14.73
CA SER A 77 1.31 -27.36 14.01
C SER A 77 2.14 -26.35 14.78
N SER A 78 3.30 -26.77 15.23
CA SER A 78 4.35 -25.97 15.87
C SER A 78 4.89 -24.88 14.92
N GLY A 79 3.98 -24.06 14.39
CA GLY A 79 4.11 -23.14 13.28
C GLY A 79 2.98 -22.11 13.19
N SER A 80 2.08 -22.03 14.19
CA SER A 80 0.87 -21.21 14.20
C SER A 80 0.98 -19.95 15.08
N THR A 81 2.14 -19.67 15.69
CA THR A 81 2.28 -18.44 16.50
C THR A 81 2.52 -17.22 15.62
N VAL A 82 2.20 -16.03 16.14
CA VAL A 82 2.41 -14.76 15.43
C VAL A 82 3.84 -14.63 14.87
N ARG A 83 4.86 -14.99 15.64
CA ARG A 83 6.28 -14.94 15.23
C ARG A 83 6.55 -15.81 14.01
N GLU A 84 6.15 -17.07 14.07
CA GLU A 84 6.45 -18.08 13.04
C GLU A 84 5.76 -17.73 11.73
N THR A 85 4.47 -17.40 11.80
CA THR A 85 3.68 -17.03 10.63
C THR A 85 4.07 -15.66 10.07
N ALA A 86 4.50 -14.71 10.90
CA ALA A 86 5.05 -13.43 10.45
C ALA A 86 6.39 -13.62 9.72
N HIS A 87 7.28 -14.44 10.27
CA HIS A 87 8.55 -14.77 9.64
C HIS A 87 8.32 -15.47 8.29
N ARG A 88 7.46 -16.49 8.29
CA ARG A 88 7.03 -17.20 7.08
C ARG A 88 6.52 -16.23 6.02
N TRP A 89 5.60 -15.34 6.40
CA TRP A 89 4.98 -14.41 5.45
C TRP A 89 6.03 -13.49 4.82
N LEU A 90 6.90 -12.90 5.63
CA LEU A 90 7.94 -12.02 5.12
C LEU A 90 9.01 -12.72 4.28
N SER A 91 9.22 -14.03 4.50
CA SER A 91 10.13 -14.87 3.72
C SER A 91 9.55 -15.30 2.38
N GLU A 92 8.25 -15.63 2.35
CA GLU A 92 7.53 -16.05 1.15
C GLU A 92 7.04 -14.87 0.31
N SER A 93 6.97 -13.65 0.88
CA SER A 93 6.54 -12.45 0.16
C SER A 93 7.52 -12.07 -0.95
N ASP A 94 7.15 -12.38 -2.19
CA ASP A 94 7.71 -11.83 -3.41
C ASP A 94 7.05 -10.48 -3.75
N GLY A 95 7.78 -9.62 -4.48
CA GLY A 95 7.23 -8.34 -4.96
C GLY A 95 7.21 -7.16 -3.97
N ILE A 96 7.51 -7.33 -2.67
CA ILE A 96 7.69 -6.20 -1.75
C ILE A 96 9.15 -5.70 -1.72
N ASN A 97 9.32 -4.38 -1.76
CA ASN A 97 10.66 -3.78 -1.63
C ASN A 97 11.22 -3.93 -0.20
N ASN A 98 12.55 -3.83 -0.05
CA ASN A 98 13.23 -4.06 1.23
C ASN A 98 12.82 -3.05 2.29
N SER A 99 12.56 -1.79 1.91
CA SER A 99 12.03 -0.79 2.84
C SER A 99 10.64 -1.12 3.37
N THR A 100 9.75 -1.70 2.56
CA THR A 100 8.44 -2.16 3.02
C THR A 100 8.55 -3.42 3.85
N ARG A 101 9.40 -4.37 3.46
CA ARG A 101 9.69 -5.57 4.25
C ARG A 101 10.22 -5.21 5.64
N ALA A 102 11.18 -4.31 5.75
CA ALA A 102 11.73 -3.85 7.04
C ALA A 102 10.66 -3.17 7.91
N ARG A 103 9.78 -2.38 7.30
CA ARG A 103 8.66 -1.74 7.98
C ARG A 103 7.62 -2.74 8.48
N TYR A 104 7.22 -3.71 7.65
CA TYR A 104 6.28 -4.76 8.05
C TYR A 104 6.86 -5.62 9.15
N ARG A 105 8.15 -5.99 9.06
CA ARG A 105 8.88 -6.68 10.14
C ARG A 105 8.79 -5.92 11.46
N SER A 106 9.05 -4.62 11.44
CA SER A 106 8.96 -3.80 12.66
C SER A 106 7.54 -3.72 13.22
N ILE A 107 6.50 -3.68 12.38
CA ILE A 107 5.10 -3.65 12.83
C ILE A 107 4.70 -5.01 13.43
N LEU A 108 5.05 -6.10 12.76
CA LEU A 108 4.74 -7.46 13.22
C LEU A 108 5.46 -7.78 14.53
N ALA A 109 6.72 -7.39 14.68
CA ALA A 109 7.45 -7.55 15.94
C ALA A 109 6.78 -6.82 17.11
N ARG A 110 6.26 -5.60 16.89
CA ARG A 110 5.51 -4.86 17.92
C ARG A 110 4.18 -5.52 18.27
N PHE A 111 3.52 -6.12 17.27
CA PHE A 111 2.29 -6.86 17.52
C PHE A 111 2.55 -8.19 18.23
N GLU A 112 3.63 -8.89 17.87
CA GLU A 112 4.12 -10.09 18.56
C GLU A 112 4.40 -9.80 20.04
N GLU A 113 5.14 -8.73 20.33
CA GLU A 113 5.44 -8.29 21.70
C GLU A 113 4.17 -8.00 22.50
N TYR A 114 3.21 -7.28 21.90
CA TYR A 114 1.94 -6.97 22.55
C TYR A 114 1.05 -8.21 22.78
N SER A 115 1.00 -9.11 21.80
CA SER A 115 0.16 -10.31 21.85
C SER A 115 0.78 -11.45 22.67
N GLY A 116 2.03 -11.29 23.13
CA GLY A 116 2.78 -12.34 23.82
C GLY A 116 3.10 -13.53 22.91
N ASN A 117 3.25 -13.30 21.60
CA ASN A 117 3.43 -14.34 20.59
C ASN A 117 2.34 -15.43 20.66
N CYS A 118 1.07 -15.02 20.81
CA CYS A 118 -0.05 -15.95 20.88
C CYS A 118 -0.21 -16.76 19.58
N ASP A 119 -1.03 -17.82 19.66
CA ASP A 119 -1.48 -18.55 18.48
C ASP A 119 -2.37 -17.64 17.61
N VAL A 120 -2.17 -17.66 16.29
CA VAL A 120 -2.90 -16.77 15.38
C VAL A 120 -4.42 -16.99 15.38
N SER A 121 -4.89 -18.20 15.72
CA SER A 121 -6.32 -18.51 15.85
C SER A 121 -6.99 -17.76 17.03
N GLN A 122 -6.19 -17.31 18.00
CA GLN A 122 -6.68 -16.58 19.18
C GLN A 122 -6.82 -15.06 18.92
N ILE A 123 -6.33 -14.57 17.77
CA ILE A 123 -6.43 -13.16 17.43
C ILE A 123 -7.89 -12.81 17.16
N LYS A 124 -8.47 -12.03 18.06
CA LYS A 124 -9.84 -11.52 17.97
C LYS A 124 -9.88 -10.02 17.75
N ARG A 125 -11.06 -9.52 17.40
CA ARG A 125 -11.34 -8.08 17.22
C ARG A 125 -10.95 -7.24 18.44
N GLU A 126 -11.18 -7.76 19.65
CA GLU A 126 -10.85 -7.10 20.92
C GLU A 126 -9.34 -6.89 21.07
N MET A 127 -8.53 -7.91 20.79
CA MET A 127 -7.06 -7.81 20.81
C MET A 127 -6.57 -6.78 19.79
N ALA A 128 -7.17 -6.75 18.60
CA ALA A 128 -6.81 -5.79 17.56
C ALA A 128 -7.14 -4.33 17.96
N LEU A 129 -8.26 -4.09 18.65
CA LEU A 129 -8.61 -2.78 19.21
C LEU A 129 -7.67 -2.40 20.35
N GLY A 130 -7.43 -3.32 21.30
CA GLY A 130 -6.52 -3.12 22.42
C GLY A 130 -5.10 -2.78 21.95
N PHE A 131 -4.61 -3.42 20.90
CA PHE A 131 -3.31 -3.09 20.30
C PHE A 131 -3.27 -1.66 19.75
N MET A 132 -4.34 -1.22 19.08
CA MET A 132 -4.39 0.14 18.54
C MET A 132 -4.46 1.20 19.65
N ASP A 133 -5.16 0.92 20.74
CA ASP A 133 -5.20 1.80 21.90
C ASP A 133 -3.85 1.83 22.63
N HIS A 134 -3.18 0.69 22.77
CA HIS A 134 -1.79 0.61 23.23
C HIS A 134 -0.87 1.48 22.36
N LEU A 135 -0.95 1.38 21.02
CA LEU A 135 -0.15 2.21 20.12
C LEU A 135 -0.44 3.71 20.22
N ARG A 136 -1.65 4.11 20.63
CA ARG A 136 -2.01 5.51 20.87
C ARG A 136 -1.44 6.01 22.19
N ALA A 137 -1.44 5.16 23.22
CA ALA A 137 -0.93 5.47 24.55
C ALA A 137 0.60 5.45 24.60
N THR A 138 1.26 4.55 23.87
CA THR A 138 2.71 4.36 23.89
C THR A 138 3.42 5.33 22.94
N PRO A 139 4.22 6.28 23.45
CA PRO A 139 5.00 7.18 22.61
C PRO A 139 6.07 6.42 21.81
N SER A 140 6.49 7.00 20.69
CA SER A 140 7.58 6.47 19.89
C SER A 140 8.91 6.55 20.67
N PRO A 141 9.67 5.44 20.81
CA PRO A 141 10.97 5.46 21.51
C PRO A 141 11.98 6.43 20.89
N LYS A 142 11.87 6.69 19.58
CA LYS A 142 12.79 7.57 18.85
C LYS A 142 12.51 9.06 19.03
N THR A 143 11.26 9.42 19.27
CA THR A 143 10.82 10.82 19.25
C THR A 143 10.19 11.27 20.56
N GLY A 144 9.89 10.36 21.48
CA GLY A 144 9.16 10.63 22.73
C GLY A 144 7.70 11.09 22.52
N GLN A 145 7.23 11.11 21.28
CA GLN A 145 5.92 11.66 20.91
C GLN A 145 4.93 10.55 20.55
N PRO A 146 3.63 10.72 20.81
CA PRO A 146 2.58 9.82 20.34
C PRO A 146 2.62 9.60 18.82
N LEU A 147 2.27 8.40 18.38
CA LEU A 147 2.22 8.06 16.95
C LEU A 147 1.17 8.90 16.20
N SER A 148 1.53 9.34 14.99
CA SER A 148 0.58 10.07 14.13
C SER A 148 -0.53 9.16 13.61
N HIS A 149 -1.68 9.74 13.27
CA HIS A 149 -2.81 8.98 12.68
C HIS A 149 -2.38 8.18 11.43
N ARG A 150 -1.49 8.76 10.62
CA ARG A 150 -0.94 8.07 9.44
C ARG A 150 -0.13 6.83 9.83
N SER A 151 0.66 6.91 10.90
CA SER A 151 1.45 5.78 11.40
C SER A 151 0.56 4.67 11.92
N LEU A 152 -0.48 5.01 12.68
CA LEU A 152 -1.50 4.05 13.12
C LEU A 152 -2.19 3.36 11.92
N SER A 153 -2.54 4.14 10.90
CA SER A 153 -3.15 3.59 9.68
C SER A 153 -2.23 2.61 8.95
N ILE A 154 -0.92 2.85 8.95
CA ILE A 154 0.05 1.91 8.37
C ILE A 154 0.12 0.60 9.16
N HIS A 155 0.07 0.65 10.50
CA HIS A 155 0.00 -0.57 11.33
C HIS A 155 -1.26 -1.37 11.01
N GLN A 156 -2.41 -0.69 10.95
CA GLN A 156 -3.68 -1.31 10.57
C GLN A 156 -3.61 -1.98 9.19
N ILE A 157 -3.08 -1.30 8.16
CA ILE A 157 -2.97 -1.84 6.80
C ILE A 157 -2.08 -3.09 6.77
N CYS A 158 -0.93 -3.04 7.45
CA CYS A 158 -0.01 -4.17 7.55
C CYS A 158 -0.68 -5.38 8.20
N LEU A 159 -1.31 -5.20 9.37
CA LEU A 159 -1.96 -6.29 10.10
C LEU A 159 -3.21 -6.82 9.38
N ALA A 160 -3.96 -5.95 8.70
CA ALA A 160 -5.07 -6.39 7.86
C ALA A 160 -4.59 -7.23 6.67
N SER A 161 -3.46 -6.86 6.05
CA SER A 161 -2.84 -7.68 5.00
C SER A 161 -2.33 -9.01 5.55
N TYR A 162 -1.70 -8.98 6.72
CA TYR A 162 -1.21 -10.18 7.41
C TYR A 162 -2.35 -11.18 7.67
N TRP A 163 -3.48 -10.70 8.19
CA TRP A 163 -4.65 -11.56 8.42
C TRP A 163 -5.14 -12.27 7.16
N ARG A 164 -5.15 -11.59 6.01
CA ARG A 164 -5.56 -12.23 4.74
C ARG A 164 -4.63 -13.37 4.35
N VAL A 165 -3.35 -13.27 4.70
CA VAL A 165 -2.37 -14.36 4.47
C VAL A 165 -2.64 -15.52 5.42
N LEU A 166 -2.93 -15.24 6.70
CA LEU A 166 -3.31 -16.26 7.67
C LEU A 166 -4.60 -17.01 7.26
N GLU A 167 -5.58 -16.27 6.75
CA GLU A 167 -6.83 -16.78 6.20
C GLU A 167 -6.56 -17.66 4.97
N HIS A 168 -5.73 -17.21 4.04
CA HIS A 168 -5.31 -17.99 2.88
C HIS A 168 -4.57 -19.29 3.27
N TRP A 169 -3.79 -19.27 4.35
CA TRP A 169 -3.13 -20.45 4.89
C TRP A 169 -4.03 -21.35 5.73
N GLY A 170 -5.30 -20.97 5.94
CA GLY A 170 -6.25 -21.75 6.74
C GLY A 170 -5.91 -21.82 8.23
N LEU A 171 -5.13 -20.86 8.75
CA LEU A 171 -4.71 -20.82 10.15
C LEU A 171 -5.71 -20.07 11.05
N VAL A 172 -6.66 -19.38 10.45
CA VAL A 172 -7.71 -18.62 11.12
C VAL A 172 -9.06 -18.94 10.48
N ASP A 173 -10.13 -18.68 11.23
CA ASP A 173 -11.50 -18.89 10.76
C ASP A 173 -11.83 -17.99 9.55
N GLY A 174 -12.11 -18.60 8.40
CA GLY A 174 -12.43 -17.90 7.15
C GLY A 174 -13.81 -17.22 7.15
N ASP A 175 -14.71 -17.61 8.04
CA ASP A 175 -16.00 -16.92 8.22
C ASP A 175 -15.85 -15.68 9.12
N MET A 176 -14.75 -15.58 9.86
CA MET A 176 -14.46 -14.43 10.71
C MET A 176 -14.02 -13.23 9.87
N LYS A 177 -14.75 -12.12 10.01
CA LYS A 177 -14.32 -10.84 9.45
C LYS A 177 -12.97 -10.43 10.00
N ASN A 178 -12.07 -10.02 9.11
CA ASN A 178 -10.72 -9.55 9.43
C ASN A 178 -10.72 -8.58 10.65
N PRO A 179 -10.08 -8.96 11.77
CA PRO A 179 -10.13 -8.22 13.02
C PRO A 179 -9.37 -6.89 12.95
N PHE A 180 -8.51 -6.69 11.96
CA PHE A 180 -7.79 -5.43 11.73
C PHE A 180 -8.47 -4.51 10.71
N SER A 181 -9.56 -4.96 10.09
CA SER A 181 -10.34 -4.13 9.17
C SER A 181 -11.02 -2.98 9.93
N SER A 182 -11.07 -1.79 9.31
CA SER A 182 -11.81 -0.63 9.83
C SER A 182 -11.55 -0.24 11.30
N LEU A 183 -10.37 -0.52 11.87
CA LEU A 183 -10.02 -0.18 13.26
C LEU A 183 -9.99 1.32 13.55
N LEU A 184 -9.62 2.13 12.55
CA LEU A 184 -9.57 3.59 12.66
C LEU A 184 -10.84 4.28 12.14
N ARG A 185 -11.94 3.54 11.95
CA ARG A 185 -13.19 4.13 11.49
C ARG A 185 -13.69 5.13 12.54
N ARG A 186 -14.06 6.32 12.09
CA ARG A 186 -14.69 7.32 12.95
C ARG A 186 -16.12 6.90 13.25
N LEU A 187 -16.54 7.15 14.48
CA LEU A 187 -17.95 7.08 14.83
C LEU A 187 -18.71 8.20 14.10
N ALA A 188 -19.97 7.94 13.76
CA ALA A 188 -20.82 8.94 13.13
C ALA A 188 -20.87 10.23 13.97
N GLY A 189 -20.81 11.39 13.32
CA GLY A 189 -20.80 12.69 13.98
C GLY A 189 -19.44 13.19 14.48
N GLN A 190 -18.39 12.35 14.50
CA GLN A 190 -17.06 12.84 14.88
C GLN A 190 -16.39 13.63 13.74
N LYS A 191 -16.19 14.94 13.97
CA LYS A 191 -15.38 15.79 13.09
C LYS A 191 -13.94 15.27 13.05
N LYS A 192 -13.33 15.35 11.86
CA LYS A 192 -11.90 15.06 11.69
C LYS A 192 -11.10 16.08 12.52
N LYS A 193 -10.52 15.66 13.64
CA LYS A 193 -9.50 16.47 14.30
C LYS A 193 -8.31 16.63 13.34
N THR A 194 -8.01 17.86 12.96
CA THR A 194 -6.82 18.19 12.17
C THR A 194 -5.61 17.86 13.03
N ASP A 195 -4.75 16.95 12.57
CA ASP A 195 -3.51 16.63 13.28
C ASP A 195 -2.60 17.88 13.20
N PRO A 196 -2.28 18.55 14.33
CA PRO A 196 -1.45 19.76 14.32
C PRO A 196 -0.04 19.50 13.79
N ARG A 197 0.42 18.23 13.76
CA ARG A 197 1.72 17.83 13.20
C ARG A 197 1.67 17.57 11.70
N LYS A 198 0.50 17.64 11.06
CA LYS A 198 0.38 17.42 9.63
C LYS A 198 1.05 18.57 8.89
N LYS A 199 2.21 18.30 8.28
CA LYS A 199 2.88 19.27 7.42
C LYS A 199 1.99 19.64 6.24
N ASN A 200 1.70 20.93 6.10
CA ASN A 200 1.03 21.50 4.93
C ASN A 200 2.10 21.90 3.92
N LEU A 201 2.71 20.91 3.29
CA LEU A 201 3.77 21.16 2.31
C LEU A 201 3.19 21.79 1.04
N ARG A 202 3.75 22.93 0.61
CA ARG A 202 3.38 23.69 -0.58
C ARG A 202 4.41 23.53 -1.72
N PRO A 203 4.10 23.95 -2.96
CA PRO A 203 5.10 24.14 -4.01
C PRO A 203 6.26 25.05 -3.53
N VAL A 204 7.47 24.77 -4.02
CA VAL A 204 8.66 25.62 -3.83
C VAL A 204 8.51 26.84 -4.74
N THR A 205 8.86 28.02 -4.23
CA THR A 205 8.92 29.24 -5.06
C THR A 205 10.25 29.32 -5.82
N ARG A 206 10.32 30.18 -6.83
CA ARG A 206 11.55 30.40 -7.60
C ARG A 206 12.68 30.92 -6.71
N GLU A 207 12.37 31.89 -5.84
CA GLU A 207 13.34 32.50 -4.92
C GLU A 207 13.92 31.48 -3.95
N GLU A 208 13.10 30.53 -3.45
CA GLU A 208 13.56 29.45 -2.59
C GLU A 208 14.48 28.46 -3.33
N ALA A 209 14.14 28.16 -4.58
CA ALA A 209 14.93 27.25 -5.42
C ALA A 209 16.28 27.88 -5.80
N GLU A 210 16.28 29.15 -6.21
CA GLU A 210 17.48 29.95 -6.52
C GLU A 210 18.36 30.11 -5.27
N ALA A 211 17.77 30.40 -4.11
CA ALA A 211 18.51 30.51 -2.86
C ALA A 211 19.14 29.18 -2.41
N LEU A 212 18.44 28.05 -2.59
CA LEU A 212 19.00 26.72 -2.34
C LEU A 212 20.16 26.43 -3.30
N LEU A 213 20.02 26.73 -4.59
CA LEU A 213 21.06 26.51 -5.58
C LEU A 213 22.30 27.37 -5.27
N ALA A 214 22.11 28.67 -5.01
CA ALA A 214 23.18 29.58 -4.63
C ALA A 214 23.90 29.16 -3.34
N PHE A 215 23.17 28.65 -2.34
CA PHE A 215 23.76 28.10 -1.12
C PHE A 215 24.67 26.90 -1.43
N ILE A 216 24.24 25.99 -2.31
CA ILE A 216 25.01 24.81 -2.71
C ILE A 216 26.29 25.24 -3.44
N GLU A 217 26.17 26.16 -4.40
CA GLU A 217 27.30 26.61 -5.23
C GLU A 217 28.36 27.36 -4.43
N ARG A 218 27.95 28.17 -3.45
CA ARG A 218 28.87 28.89 -2.56
C ARG A 218 29.60 27.97 -1.58
N ASN A 219 29.06 26.79 -1.28
CA ASN A 219 29.61 25.89 -0.27
C ASN A 219 30.39 24.70 -0.89
N GLN A 220 31.66 24.93 -1.21
CA GLN A 220 32.56 23.92 -1.78
C GLN A 220 32.88 22.75 -0.84
N ARG A 221 32.53 22.83 0.46
CA ARG A 221 32.75 21.74 1.43
C ARG A 221 31.67 20.66 1.37
N LEU A 222 30.58 20.88 0.61
CA LEU A 222 29.51 19.91 0.47
C LEU A 222 29.99 18.68 -0.33
N LYS A 223 29.92 17.50 0.30
CA LYS A 223 30.40 16.23 -0.28
C LYS A 223 29.87 15.94 -1.70
N TYR A 224 28.61 16.30 -1.96
CA TYR A 224 27.90 16.04 -3.22
C TYR A 224 27.50 17.35 -3.92
N GLN A 225 28.30 18.43 -3.76
CA GLN A 225 27.96 19.77 -4.24
C GLN A 225 27.46 19.77 -5.69
N PHE A 226 28.25 19.21 -6.61
CA PHE A 226 27.92 19.17 -8.03
C PHE A 226 26.65 18.36 -8.31
N GLU A 227 26.53 17.16 -7.73
CA GLU A 227 25.36 16.29 -7.89
C GLU A 227 24.10 16.96 -7.32
N MET A 228 24.22 17.73 -6.25
CA MET A 228 23.14 18.50 -5.66
C MET A 228 22.67 19.62 -6.59
N SER A 229 23.59 20.42 -7.15
CA SER A 229 23.25 21.49 -8.11
C SER A 229 22.53 20.95 -9.34
N VAL A 230 23.08 19.92 -9.97
CA VAL A 230 22.45 19.26 -11.13
C VAL A 230 21.08 18.69 -10.76
N THR A 231 20.95 18.07 -9.59
CA THR A 231 19.68 17.51 -9.15
C THR A 231 18.62 18.57 -8.90
N VAL A 232 18.95 19.71 -8.27
CA VAL A 232 17.99 20.80 -8.03
C VAL A 232 17.49 21.37 -9.34
N ARG A 233 18.39 21.65 -10.28
CA ARG A 233 18.04 22.15 -11.62
C ARG A 233 17.15 21.16 -12.39
N LEU A 234 17.52 19.88 -12.43
CA LEU A 234 16.68 18.87 -13.07
C LEU A 234 15.34 18.66 -12.35
N LEU A 235 15.27 18.75 -11.02
CA LEU A 235 14.00 18.68 -10.29
C LEU A 235 13.05 19.81 -10.69
N TRP A 236 13.59 21.01 -10.89
CA TRP A 236 12.85 22.20 -11.32
C TRP A 236 12.26 22.02 -12.72
N VAL A 237 13.09 21.73 -13.71
CA VAL A 237 12.65 21.70 -15.13
C VAL A 237 11.94 20.42 -15.55
N THR A 238 12.03 19.32 -14.78
CA THR A 238 11.44 18.03 -15.18
C THR A 238 10.31 17.52 -14.29
N ALA A 239 10.11 18.10 -13.10
CA ALA A 239 9.19 17.57 -12.08
C ALA A 239 9.42 16.08 -11.71
N CYS A 240 10.61 15.54 -11.99
CA CYS A 240 10.97 14.18 -11.63
C CYS A 240 11.03 14.01 -10.10
N ARG A 241 10.97 12.76 -9.64
CA ARG A 241 11.30 12.48 -8.23
C ARG A 241 12.82 12.52 -8.06
N LEU A 242 13.30 12.96 -6.90
CA LEU A 242 14.74 12.96 -6.58
C LEU A 242 15.38 11.58 -6.81
N GLY A 243 14.69 10.50 -6.41
CA GLY A 243 15.19 9.14 -6.65
C GLY A 243 15.28 8.74 -8.12
N GLU A 244 14.45 9.31 -9.00
CA GLU A 244 14.48 9.07 -10.45
C GLU A 244 15.73 9.74 -11.06
N ILE A 245 16.04 10.97 -10.63
CA ILE A 245 17.22 11.71 -11.10
C ILE A 245 18.51 11.09 -10.53
N ALA A 246 18.53 10.81 -9.23
CA ALA A 246 19.70 10.23 -8.57
C ALA A 246 20.06 8.81 -9.08
N GLY A 247 19.07 8.08 -9.58
CA GLY A 247 19.23 6.74 -10.15
C GLY A 247 19.34 6.70 -11.67
N LEU A 248 19.45 7.85 -12.34
CA LEU A 248 19.45 7.91 -13.80
C LEU A 248 20.72 7.26 -14.38
N SER A 249 20.53 6.36 -15.34
CA SER A 249 21.63 5.72 -16.09
C SER A 249 21.98 6.55 -17.32
N LEU A 250 23.27 6.59 -17.68
CA LEU A 250 23.76 7.23 -18.90
C LEU A 250 23.11 6.63 -20.15
N GLY A 251 22.84 5.32 -20.17
CA GLY A 251 22.15 4.66 -21.29
C GLY A 251 20.68 5.05 -21.45
N ASN A 252 20.10 5.74 -20.47
CA ASN A 252 18.74 6.28 -20.52
C ASN A 252 18.70 7.77 -20.87
N ILE A 253 19.83 8.35 -21.30
CA ILE A 253 19.92 9.75 -21.69
C ILE A 253 20.22 9.81 -23.18
N ASP A 254 19.39 10.54 -23.92
CA ASP A 254 19.47 10.67 -25.37
C ASP A 254 19.43 12.16 -25.74
N ASP A 255 20.59 12.68 -26.16
CA ASP A 255 20.79 14.08 -26.53
C ASP A 255 20.35 14.33 -27.97
N ARG A 256 19.36 15.20 -28.15
CA ARG A 256 18.80 15.55 -29.46
C ARG A 256 19.31 16.90 -29.98
N GLY A 257 20.25 17.52 -29.28
CA GLY A 257 20.81 18.83 -29.62
C GLY A 257 20.02 19.97 -29.00
N ASP A 258 18.77 20.19 -29.42
CA ASP A 258 17.90 21.25 -28.89
C ASP A 258 17.22 20.89 -27.56
N HIS A 259 17.12 19.59 -27.28
CA HIS A 259 16.59 19.05 -26.02
C HIS A 259 17.29 17.73 -25.66
N ILE A 260 17.15 17.31 -24.41
CA ILE A 260 17.66 16.01 -23.95
C ILE A 260 16.50 15.16 -23.44
N ARG A 261 16.39 13.93 -23.96
CA ARG A 261 15.38 12.96 -23.55
C ARG A 261 15.92 12.05 -22.46
N LEU A 262 15.19 11.96 -21.36
CA LEU A 262 15.45 11.05 -20.24
C LEU A 262 14.41 9.93 -20.24
N ASN A 263 14.87 8.68 -20.28
CA ASN A 263 14.02 7.51 -20.14
C ASN A 263 13.96 7.07 -18.67
N ILE A 264 12.93 7.48 -17.96
CA ILE A 264 12.73 7.11 -16.55
C ILE A 264 12.20 5.69 -16.49
N THR A 265 12.96 4.79 -15.87
CA THR A 265 12.63 3.37 -15.70
C THR A 265 12.74 2.96 -14.24
N GLY A 266 12.15 1.82 -13.87
CA GLY A 266 12.18 1.32 -12.49
C GLY A 266 11.49 2.24 -11.47
N ALA A 267 10.54 3.07 -11.93
CA ALA A 267 9.82 3.97 -11.05
C ALA A 267 8.95 3.18 -10.04
N LYS A 268 8.54 3.86 -8.96
CA LYS A 268 7.70 3.26 -7.90
C LYS A 268 6.39 2.66 -8.41
N THR A 269 5.90 3.12 -9.56
CA THR A 269 4.64 2.69 -10.20
C THR A 269 4.89 2.49 -11.69
N GLU A 270 4.15 1.60 -12.35
CA GLU A 270 4.25 1.39 -13.81
C GLU A 270 4.08 2.71 -14.59
N ALA A 271 3.08 3.52 -14.22
CA ALA A 271 2.85 4.85 -14.82
C ALA A 271 4.00 5.84 -14.57
N GLY A 272 4.91 5.55 -13.65
CA GLY A 272 6.09 6.37 -13.41
C GLY A 272 7.18 6.15 -14.46
N ASN A 273 7.16 5.01 -15.17
CA ASN A 273 8.06 4.75 -16.28
C ASN A 273 7.62 5.58 -17.48
N ARG A 274 8.44 6.55 -17.89
CA ARG A 274 8.05 7.57 -18.86
C ARG A 274 9.25 8.25 -19.50
N LYS A 275 9.02 8.86 -20.66
CA LYS A 275 9.95 9.81 -21.28
C LYS A 275 9.76 11.18 -20.64
N VAL A 276 10.87 11.82 -20.32
CA VAL A 276 10.94 13.17 -19.77
C VAL A 276 11.86 13.98 -20.67
N MET A 277 11.55 15.25 -20.93
CA MET A 277 12.40 16.11 -21.74
C MET A 277 13.00 17.19 -20.86
N VAL A 278 14.30 17.40 -20.99
CA VAL A 278 14.99 18.60 -20.53
C VAL A 278 15.01 19.55 -21.71
N VAL A 279 14.35 20.69 -21.53
CA VAL A 279 14.28 21.78 -22.50
C VAL A 279 14.99 22.99 -21.91
N GLY A 280 15.57 23.85 -22.75
CA GLY A 280 16.40 24.97 -22.32
C GLY A 280 17.89 24.66 -22.46
N GLN A 281 18.62 25.57 -23.10
CA GLN A 281 20.01 25.36 -23.47
C GLN A 281 20.90 25.18 -22.23
N ASP A 282 20.73 26.02 -21.21
CA ASP A 282 21.56 25.98 -20.00
C ASP A 282 21.44 24.67 -19.23
N ASP A 283 20.22 24.11 -19.12
CA ASP A 283 19.99 22.83 -18.44
C ASP A 283 20.50 21.66 -19.29
N CYS A 284 20.38 21.76 -20.62
CA CYS A 284 20.96 20.77 -21.53
C CYS A 284 22.50 20.76 -21.43
N GLU A 285 23.13 21.93 -21.39
CA GLU A 285 24.58 22.06 -21.23
C GLU A 285 25.06 21.55 -19.87
N LEU A 286 24.32 21.85 -18.80
CA LEU A 286 24.59 21.31 -17.47
C LEU A 286 24.53 19.78 -17.47
N LEU A 287 23.50 19.20 -18.08
CA LEU A 287 23.36 17.75 -18.15
C LEU A 287 24.46 17.11 -19.00
N ARG A 288 24.84 17.72 -20.13
CA ARG A 288 26.02 17.30 -20.92
C ARG A 288 27.30 17.33 -20.08
N ALA A 289 27.51 18.37 -19.29
CA ALA A 289 28.64 18.46 -18.37
C ALA A 289 28.61 17.36 -17.31
N ALA A 290 27.43 17.05 -16.75
CA ALA A 290 27.25 15.95 -15.82
C ALA A 290 27.55 14.59 -16.46
N ILE A 291 27.15 14.37 -17.72
CA ILE A 291 27.46 13.15 -18.50
C ILE A 291 28.98 13.01 -18.68
N ARG A 292 29.66 14.06 -19.14
CA ARG A 292 31.13 14.04 -19.31
C ARG A 292 31.84 13.74 -18.00
N ARG A 293 31.39 14.35 -16.90
CA ARG A 293 31.94 14.09 -15.56
C ARG A 293 31.70 12.64 -15.14
N ALA A 294 30.52 12.09 -15.39
CA ALA A 294 30.19 10.71 -15.04
C ALA A 294 31.09 9.69 -15.74
N GLN A 295 31.46 9.94 -17.00
CA GLN A 295 32.32 9.05 -17.79
C GLN A 295 33.75 8.93 -17.26
N VAL A 296 34.28 9.97 -16.61
CA VAL A 296 35.66 10.01 -16.08
C VAL A 296 35.73 9.79 -14.56
N THR A 297 34.59 9.75 -13.89
CA THR A 297 34.54 9.66 -12.43
C THR A 297 34.53 8.20 -11.99
N GLU A 298 35.48 7.84 -11.11
CA GLU A 298 35.50 6.51 -10.48
C GLU A 298 34.21 6.28 -9.66
N PRO A 299 33.46 5.20 -9.92
CA PRO A 299 32.23 4.90 -9.19
C PRO A 299 32.51 4.49 -7.74
N ALA A 300 31.65 4.93 -6.82
CA ALA A 300 31.79 4.59 -5.40
C ALA A 300 31.57 3.09 -5.10
N CYS A 301 30.92 2.36 -6.01
CA CYS A 301 30.79 0.91 -5.97
C CYS A 301 30.49 0.35 -7.37
N PRO A 302 30.70 -0.96 -7.63
CA PRO A 302 30.44 -1.56 -8.94
C PRO A 302 29.03 -1.31 -9.49
N ASP A 303 28.01 -1.33 -8.61
CA ASP A 303 26.60 -1.08 -8.96
C ASP A 303 26.33 0.35 -9.48
N ASN A 304 27.28 1.28 -9.30
CA ASN A 304 27.15 2.66 -9.78
C ASN A 304 27.72 2.88 -11.18
N ARG A 305 28.34 1.86 -11.79
CA ARG A 305 28.87 1.96 -13.15
C ARG A 305 27.74 2.32 -14.13
N GLY A 306 27.99 3.33 -14.96
CA GLY A 306 27.03 3.81 -15.95
C GLY A 306 25.89 4.67 -15.38
N LEU A 307 25.91 5.06 -14.10
CA LEU A 307 25.00 6.08 -13.57
C LEU A 307 25.46 7.50 -13.92
N LEU A 308 24.51 8.44 -13.99
CA LEU A 308 24.79 9.88 -14.12
C LEU A 308 25.62 10.41 -12.92
N PHE A 309 25.40 9.85 -11.73
CA PHE A 309 26.13 10.24 -10.51
C PHE A 309 26.85 9.03 -9.88
N PRO A 310 27.97 8.58 -10.47
CA PRO A 310 28.63 7.33 -10.06
C PRO A 310 29.26 7.40 -8.66
N ARG A 311 29.54 8.61 -8.15
CA ARG A 311 30.10 8.86 -6.80
C ARG A 311 29.09 8.80 -5.66
N LEU A 312 27.79 8.73 -5.93
CA LEU A 312 26.79 8.71 -4.85
C LEU A 312 26.88 7.41 -4.06
N LEU A 313 27.04 7.53 -2.74
CA LEU A 313 26.90 6.37 -1.88
C LEU A 313 25.45 5.87 -1.90
N ARG A 314 25.32 4.55 -1.91
CA ARG A 314 24.03 3.86 -1.81
C ARG A 314 23.63 3.70 -0.35
N GLY A 315 22.38 4.01 -0.01
CA GLY A 315 21.92 3.96 1.38
C GLY A 315 20.46 3.57 1.56
N GLY A 316 20.05 3.42 2.82
CA GLY A 316 18.73 2.92 3.19
C GLY A 316 18.55 1.43 2.94
N TYR A 317 17.37 0.90 3.26
CA TYR A 317 17.06 -0.53 3.11
C TYR A 317 17.12 -1.03 1.66
N ASP A 318 16.84 -0.14 0.71
CA ASP A 318 16.84 -0.45 -0.73
C ASP A 318 18.19 -0.13 -1.40
N ARG A 319 19.23 0.29 -0.64
CA ARG A 319 20.56 0.67 -1.14
C ARG A 319 20.50 1.58 -2.39
N THR A 320 19.71 2.64 -2.31
CA THR A 320 19.50 3.55 -3.44
C THR A 320 20.50 4.72 -3.43
N PRO A 321 20.92 5.22 -4.60
CA PRO A 321 21.84 6.37 -4.69
C PRO A 321 21.21 7.67 -4.19
N GLY A 322 19.88 7.82 -4.30
CA GLY A 322 19.16 9.00 -3.82
C GLY A 322 19.12 9.17 -2.30
N HIS A 323 19.49 8.16 -1.51
CA HIS A 323 19.34 8.21 -0.04
C HIS A 323 20.19 9.29 0.60
N TYR A 324 21.51 9.28 0.36
CA TYR A 324 22.42 10.25 0.97
C TYR A 324 22.36 11.61 0.27
N LEU A 325 22.10 11.64 -1.03
CA LEU A 325 21.87 12.88 -1.77
C LEU A 325 20.64 13.63 -1.21
N GLY A 326 19.53 12.93 -1.00
CA GLY A 326 18.34 13.52 -0.40
C GLY A 326 18.57 14.03 1.03
N LYS A 327 19.36 13.33 1.84
CA LYS A 327 19.77 13.83 3.17
C LYS A 327 20.63 15.08 3.08
N ALA A 328 21.56 15.14 2.12
CA ALA A 328 22.42 16.31 1.92
C ALA A 328 21.60 17.53 1.47
N LEU A 329 20.68 17.36 0.53
CA LEU A 329 19.75 18.42 0.09
C LEU A 329 18.83 18.88 1.22
N GLU A 330 18.28 17.95 2.00
CA GLU A 330 17.44 18.28 3.15
C GLU A 330 18.23 19.02 4.25
N ASN A 331 19.51 18.68 4.43
CA ASN A 331 20.38 19.40 5.35
C ASN A 331 20.65 20.83 4.85
N ALA A 332 21.05 21.00 3.59
CA ALA A 332 21.27 22.31 2.97
C ALA A 332 20.02 23.20 3.08
N ARG A 333 18.85 22.65 2.77
CA ARG A 333 17.55 23.32 2.88
C ARG A 333 17.23 23.78 4.30
N LYS A 334 17.47 22.93 5.31
CA LYS A 334 17.26 23.28 6.72
C LYS A 334 18.25 24.33 7.21
N THR A 335 19.48 24.31 6.70
CA THR A 335 20.49 25.33 7.02
C THR A 335 20.13 26.70 6.44
N LEU A 336 19.55 26.73 5.23
CA LEU A 336 19.06 27.96 4.61
C LEU A 336 17.89 28.59 5.38
N ASP A 337 17.06 27.74 6.00
CA ASP A 337 15.90 28.09 6.84
C ASP A 337 14.87 29.06 6.23
N MET A 338 14.75 29.09 4.91
CA MET A 338 13.68 29.78 4.20
C MET A 338 12.38 28.99 4.29
N GLN A 339 11.67 29.14 5.42
CA GLN A 339 10.41 28.43 5.71
C GLN A 339 10.57 26.92 5.57
N SER A 340 11.63 26.38 6.15
CA SER A 340 12.02 24.98 5.98
C SER A 340 11.00 23.96 6.52
N GLY A 341 9.94 24.41 7.20
CA GLY A 341 8.78 23.59 7.57
C GLY A 341 7.74 23.38 6.46
N GLU A 342 7.71 24.26 5.44
CA GLU A 342 6.62 24.38 4.47
C GLU A 342 6.86 23.69 3.14
N TRP A 343 8.10 23.27 2.86
CA TRP A 343 8.43 22.56 1.63
C TRP A 343 9.52 21.52 1.84
N ASP A 344 9.64 20.57 0.92
CA ASP A 344 10.71 19.57 0.90
C ASP A 344 11.14 19.29 -0.55
N MET A 345 12.06 18.36 -0.78
CA MET A 345 12.50 18.03 -2.15
C MET A 345 11.36 17.51 -3.04
N HIS A 346 10.27 16.97 -2.47
CA HIS A 346 9.10 16.57 -3.24
C HIS A 346 8.22 17.77 -3.63
N SER A 347 8.38 18.91 -2.97
CA SER A 347 7.70 20.16 -3.33
C SER A 347 8.13 20.69 -4.71
N PHE A 348 9.35 20.44 -5.19
CA PHE A 348 9.75 20.80 -6.57
C PHE A 348 8.83 20.16 -7.61
N ARG A 349 8.50 18.89 -7.40
CA ARG A 349 7.53 18.20 -8.25
C ARG A 349 6.12 18.78 -8.13
N ARG A 350 5.74 19.30 -6.96
CA ARG A 350 4.46 20.02 -6.81
C ARG A 350 4.48 21.32 -7.60
N THR A 351 5.60 22.04 -7.60
CA THR A 351 5.81 23.24 -8.43
C THR A 351 5.64 22.89 -9.90
N GLY A 352 6.31 21.85 -10.41
CA GLY A 352 6.14 21.45 -11.81
C GLY A 352 4.72 21.01 -12.18
N VAL A 353 4.01 20.32 -11.28
CA VAL A 353 2.59 19.99 -11.49
C VAL A 353 1.72 21.25 -11.51
N SER A 354 1.94 22.18 -10.58
CA SER A 354 1.21 23.46 -10.52
C SER A 354 1.47 24.31 -11.75
N ALA A 355 2.72 24.42 -12.21
CA ALA A 355 3.08 25.15 -13.42
C ALA A 355 2.38 24.55 -14.66
N LEU A 356 2.39 23.23 -14.82
CA LEU A 356 1.66 22.59 -15.91
C LEU A 356 0.13 22.85 -15.87
N VAL A 357 -0.46 23.00 -14.68
CA VAL A 357 -1.87 23.37 -14.53
C VAL A 357 -2.09 24.82 -14.96
N ASN A 358 -1.24 25.74 -14.52
CA ASN A 358 -1.32 27.16 -14.86
C ASN A 358 -1.12 27.41 -16.36
N ALA A 359 -0.19 26.67 -16.98
CA ALA A 359 0.06 26.70 -18.42
C ALA A 359 -1.08 26.11 -19.27
N GLY A 360 -2.17 25.65 -18.66
CA GLY A 360 -3.33 25.12 -19.38
C GLY A 360 -3.12 23.74 -20.01
N VAL A 361 -2.05 23.02 -19.66
CA VAL A 361 -1.75 21.71 -20.25
C VAL A 361 -2.84 20.70 -19.87
N ALA A 362 -3.37 19.97 -20.85
CA ALA A 362 -4.40 18.96 -20.65
C ALA A 362 -3.99 17.89 -19.62
N LYS A 363 -4.96 17.41 -18.83
CA LYS A 363 -4.72 16.49 -17.69
C LYS A 363 -3.97 15.23 -18.10
N GLU A 364 -4.27 14.71 -19.28
CA GLU A 364 -3.74 13.49 -19.86
C GLU A 364 -2.25 13.65 -20.17
N ALA A 365 -1.88 14.77 -20.82
CA ALA A 365 -0.50 15.14 -21.13
C ALA A 365 0.32 15.42 -19.85
N ARG A 366 -0.26 16.13 -18.86
CA ARG A 366 0.37 16.32 -17.55
C ARG A 366 0.65 14.99 -16.86
N ASN A 367 -0.32 14.07 -16.88
CA ASN A 367 -0.16 12.76 -16.25
C ASN A 367 0.91 11.91 -16.94
N LEU A 368 1.05 12.01 -18.26
CA LEU A 368 2.14 11.38 -19.02
C LEU A 368 3.51 11.96 -18.63
N ALA A 369 3.66 13.29 -18.56
CA ALA A 369 4.91 13.95 -18.22
C ALA A 369 5.34 13.71 -16.76
N VAL A 370 4.38 13.75 -15.84
CA VAL A 370 4.62 13.62 -14.40
C VAL A 370 4.68 12.15 -13.98
N GLY A 371 4.02 11.24 -14.69
CA GLY A 371 3.97 9.81 -14.38
C GLY A 371 2.89 9.47 -13.35
N HIS A 372 1.68 9.97 -13.60
CA HIS A 372 0.46 9.60 -12.89
C HIS A 372 -0.41 8.68 -13.75
N SER A 373 -1.18 7.82 -13.10
CA SER A 373 -1.99 6.81 -13.77
C SER A 373 -3.21 7.43 -14.45
N ASN A 374 -3.39 7.18 -15.76
CA ASN A 374 -4.59 7.53 -16.53
C ASN A 374 -5.64 6.39 -16.55
N LYS A 375 -5.77 5.63 -15.46
CA LYS A 375 -6.64 4.43 -15.41
C LYS A 375 -8.12 4.74 -15.61
N ASP A 376 -8.52 5.98 -15.37
CA ASP A 376 -9.90 6.44 -15.58
C ASP A 376 -10.21 6.73 -17.06
N ASP A 377 -9.20 6.72 -17.94
CA ASP A 377 -9.32 6.96 -19.38
C ASP A 377 -8.71 5.79 -20.17
N ILE A 378 -9.59 4.87 -20.58
CA ILE A 378 -9.25 3.66 -21.33
C ILE A 378 -8.61 4.03 -22.68
N GLY A 379 -9.09 5.09 -23.35
CA GLY A 379 -8.60 5.52 -24.66
C GLY A 379 -7.14 5.92 -24.60
N MET A 380 -6.79 6.83 -23.69
CA MET A 380 -5.40 7.24 -23.52
C MET A 380 -4.50 6.11 -23.02
N SER A 381 -5.00 5.22 -22.16
CA SER A 381 -4.21 4.09 -21.66
C SER A 381 -3.77 3.08 -22.74
N VAL A 382 -4.55 2.95 -23.82
CA VAL A 382 -4.31 2.03 -24.94
C VAL A 382 -3.59 2.72 -26.10
N TYR A 383 -4.01 3.92 -26.49
CA TYR A 383 -3.41 4.66 -27.61
C TYR A 383 -2.03 5.25 -27.28
N ALA A 384 -1.82 5.74 -26.05
CA ALA A 384 -0.51 6.26 -25.64
C ALA A 384 0.57 5.18 -25.55
N LYS A 385 0.19 3.89 -25.46
CA LYS A 385 1.15 2.77 -25.50
C LYS A 385 1.69 2.48 -26.90
N ARG A 386 1.03 2.95 -27.97
CA ARG A 386 1.37 2.61 -29.37
C ARG A 386 1.78 3.81 -30.24
N GLY A 387 1.37 5.04 -29.90
CA GLY A 387 1.77 6.24 -30.64
C GLY A 387 3.11 6.82 -30.17
N ASP A 388 3.88 7.40 -31.09
CA ASP A 388 5.02 8.26 -30.71
C ASP A 388 4.50 9.62 -30.22
N LEU A 389 4.43 9.76 -28.90
CA LEU A 389 3.98 11.00 -28.25
C LEU A 389 5.13 11.97 -27.96
N SER A 390 6.30 11.80 -28.58
CA SER A 390 7.48 12.61 -28.25
C SER A 390 7.25 14.12 -28.42
N GLU A 391 6.54 14.54 -29.46
CA GLU A 391 6.19 15.96 -29.69
C GLU A 391 5.26 16.52 -28.61
N VAL A 392 4.21 15.79 -28.25
CA VAL A 392 3.28 16.20 -27.17
C VAL A 392 4.01 16.30 -25.83
N ILE A 393 4.92 15.35 -25.57
CA ILE A 393 5.73 15.37 -24.36
C ILE A 393 6.69 16.56 -24.39
N LYS A 394 7.37 16.83 -25.52
CA LYS A 394 8.26 17.98 -25.68
C LYS A 394 7.52 19.29 -25.45
N ALA A 395 6.40 19.51 -26.14
CA ALA A 395 5.55 20.69 -25.96
C ALA A 395 5.06 20.86 -24.51
N THR A 396 4.81 19.75 -23.81
CA THR A 396 4.45 19.78 -22.38
C THR A 396 5.60 20.30 -21.52
N PHE A 397 6.84 19.89 -21.79
CA PHE A 397 8.02 20.38 -21.07
C PHE A 397 8.41 21.80 -21.47
N GLU A 398 8.18 22.22 -22.72
CA GLU A 398 8.33 23.61 -23.16
C GLU A 398 7.34 24.55 -22.44
N ALA A 399 6.07 24.13 -22.33
CA ALA A 399 5.06 24.88 -21.57
C ALA A 399 5.43 24.96 -20.08
N LEU A 400 5.91 23.87 -19.49
CA LEU A 400 6.43 23.86 -18.12
C LEU A 400 7.60 24.84 -17.96
N TYR A 401 8.59 24.79 -18.85
CA TYR A 401 9.77 25.65 -18.81
C TYR A 401 9.38 27.13 -18.92
N GLY A 402 8.48 27.47 -19.84
CA GLY A 402 7.96 28.83 -20.00
C GLY A 402 7.26 29.34 -18.74
N GLU A 403 6.32 28.56 -18.18
CA GLU A 403 5.58 28.94 -16.98
C GLU A 403 6.47 29.09 -15.74
N LEU A 404 7.53 28.28 -15.64
CA LEU A 404 8.50 28.42 -14.55
C LEU A 404 9.37 29.67 -14.69
N GLY A 405 9.40 30.34 -15.85
CA GLY A 405 10.31 31.43 -16.19
C GLY A 405 11.69 30.96 -16.69
N GLY A 406 11.80 29.70 -17.12
CA GLY A 406 13.02 29.07 -17.60
C GLY A 406 13.89 28.45 -16.51
N SER A 407 15.20 28.39 -16.80
CA SER A 407 16.25 27.87 -15.91
C SER A 407 16.29 28.64 -14.58
N LEU A 408 16.81 27.96 -13.54
CA LEU A 408 17.17 28.58 -12.26
C LEU A 408 18.52 29.30 -12.35
#